data_AF-A0A421DNF9-F1
#
_entry.id   AF-A0A421DNF9-F1
#
_cell.length_a   1.000
_cell.length_b   1.000
_cell.length_c   1.000
_cell.angle_alpha   90.00
_cell.angle_beta   90.00
_cell.angle_gamma   90.00
#
_symmetry.space_group_name_H-M   'P 1'
#
loop_
_entity.id
_entity.type
_entity.pdbx_description
1 polymer ?
#
loop_
_entity_poly.entity_id
_entity_poly.type
_entity_poly.pdbx_seq_one_letter_code
_entity_poly.pdbx_strand_id
1 'polypeptide(L)' 'MLDITHRAAEETVPGGGHTSFVLRRGQQLRITDIEGSANVSLLLLNAVQPSERLNLPDTLKGQYTAKLTAGQCVMVIEEV' A
#
# COMPACT_ATOMS: atom_id res chain seq x y z
N MET A 1 -5.80 4.10 -19.39
CA MET A 1 -4.44 3.74 -18.91
C MET A 1 -3.82 5.02 -18.38
N LEU A 2 -3.66 5.16 -17.06
CA LEU A 2 -3.10 6.37 -16.46
C LEU A 2 -1.59 6.41 -16.71
N ASP A 3 -1.11 7.56 -17.13
CA ASP A 3 0.27 7.85 -17.52
C ASP A 3 1.18 7.80 -16.27
N ILE A 4 2.09 6.82 -16.21
CA ILE A 4 3.03 6.59 -15.08
C ILE A 4 4.36 7.35 -15.27
N THR A 5 4.40 8.32 -16.18
CA THR A 5 5.65 8.92 -16.69
C THR A 5 6.36 9.87 -15.72
N HIS A 6 5.76 10.22 -14.57
CA HIS A 6 6.43 11.02 -13.54
C HIS A 6 6.71 10.22 -12.26
N ARG A 7 7.91 9.61 -12.18
CA ARG A 7 8.42 8.93 -10.99
C ARG A 7 8.97 9.96 -10.01
N ALA A 8 8.37 10.05 -8.82
CA ALA A 8 8.83 10.96 -7.77
C ALA A 8 10.01 10.40 -6.96
N ALA A 9 10.08 9.06 -6.82
CA ALA A 9 11.15 8.34 -6.13
C ALA A 9 11.18 6.88 -6.60
N GLU A 10 12.34 6.24 -6.48
CA GLU A 10 12.55 4.82 -6.79
C GLU A 10 13.63 4.25 -5.86
N GLU A 11 13.40 3.06 -5.32
CA GLU A 11 14.31 2.37 -4.41
C GLU A 11 14.21 0.84 -4.63
N THR A 12 15.35 0.15 -4.56
CA THR A 12 15.40 -1.32 -4.52
C THR A 12 15.62 -1.78 -3.09
N VAL A 13 14.68 -2.56 -2.56
CA VAL A 13 14.77 -3.11 -1.20
C VAL A 13 15.33 -4.54 -1.29
N PRO A 14 16.47 -4.85 -0.64
CA PRO A 14 17.02 -6.20 -0.64
C PRO A 14 16.15 -7.16 0.19
N GLY A 15 16.32 -8.47 -0.01
CA GLY A 15 15.66 -9.49 0.80
C GLY A 15 15.95 -9.32 2.30
N GLY A 16 14.92 -9.34 3.13
CA GLY A 16 15.02 -9.05 4.57
C GLY A 16 15.15 -7.56 4.92
N GLY A 17 15.23 -6.68 3.92
CA GLY A 17 15.22 -5.23 4.08
C GLY A 17 13.83 -4.68 4.36
N HIS A 18 13.79 -3.40 4.72
CA HIS A 18 12.57 -2.62 4.90
C HIS A 18 12.83 -1.18 4.49
N THR A 19 11.76 -0.47 4.09
CA THR A 19 11.79 0.96 3.80
C THR A 19 10.49 1.59 4.29
N SER A 20 10.51 2.90 4.52
CA SER A 20 9.33 3.68 4.88
C SER A 20 9.39 5.05 4.23
N PHE A 21 8.24 5.55 3.80
CA PHE A 21 8.12 6.87 3.18
C PHE A 21 6.68 7.37 3.32
N VAL A 22 6.49 8.67 3.08
CA VAL A 22 5.16 9.30 3.05
C VAL A 22 4.65 9.33 1.61
N LEU A 23 3.59 8.57 1.33
CA LEU A 23 2.86 8.66 0.08
C LEU A 23 1.86 9.82 0.14
N ARG A 24 2.10 10.89 -0.61
CA ARG A 24 1.23 12.07 -0.63
C ARG A 24 -0.01 11.82 -1.50
N ARG A 25 -1.10 12.54 -1.19
CA ARG A 25 -2.33 12.51 -1.98
C ARG A 25 -2.04 12.78 -3.46
N GLY A 26 -2.59 11.93 -4.35
CA GLY A 26 -2.39 12.00 -5.80
C GLY A 26 -1.15 11.27 -6.32
N GLN A 27 -0.27 10.79 -5.44
CA GLN A 27 0.83 9.90 -5.84
C GLN A 27 0.35 8.44 -5.94
N GLN A 28 1.10 7.65 -6.69
CA GLN A 28 0.87 6.22 -6.88
C GLN A 28 2.08 5.44 -6.41
N LEU A 29 1.83 4.31 -5.74
CA LEU A 29 2.87 3.35 -5.34
C LEU A 29 2.83 2.13 -6.26
N ARG A 30 3.99 1.75 -6.79
CA ARG A 30 4.19 0.48 -7.49
C ARG A 30 5.26 -0.33 -6.78
N ILE A 31 4.91 -1.55 -6.37
CA ILE A 31 5.85 -2.55 -5.86
C ILE A 31 6.01 -3.59 -6.96
N THR A 32 7.24 -3.98 -7.25
CA THR A 32 7.54 -4.96 -8.30
C THR A 32 8.54 -5.97 -7.76
N ASP A 33 8.17 -7.24 -7.82
CA ASP A 33 9.10 -8.34 -7.62
C ASP A 33 9.93 -8.50 -8.89
N ILE A 34 11.20 -8.09 -8.82
CA ILE A 34 12.10 -7.99 -9.99
C ILE A 34 12.64 -9.38 -10.38
N GLU A 35 12.94 -10.22 -9.39
CA GLU A 35 13.59 -11.52 -9.59
C GLU A 35 12.59 -12.69 -9.57
N GLY A 36 11.43 -12.52 -8.93
CA GLY A 36 10.42 -13.55 -8.76
C GLY A 36 10.43 -14.19 -7.38
N SER A 37 9.26 -14.70 -6.96
CA SER A 37 9.04 -15.39 -5.69
C SER A 37 9.25 -14.55 -4.42
N ALA A 38 9.32 -13.23 -4.53
CA ALA A 38 9.34 -12.35 -3.37
C ALA A 38 7.93 -12.19 -2.77
N ASN A 39 7.88 -11.97 -1.46
CA ASN A 39 6.68 -11.54 -0.74
C ASN A 39 6.99 -10.26 0.02
N VAL A 40 5.99 -9.37 0.09
CA VAL A 40 6.10 -8.11 0.82
C VAL A 40 4.95 -8.01 1.82
N SER A 41 5.28 -7.67 3.05
CA SER A 41 4.32 -7.23 4.06
C SER A 41 4.22 -5.71 4.01
N LEU A 42 3.00 -5.18 4.05
CA LEU A 42 2.74 -3.74 3.94
C LEU A 42 1.98 -3.23 5.16
N LEU A 43 2.40 -2.08 5.68
CA LEU A 43 1.67 -1.29 6.67
C LEU A 43 1.35 0.07 6.05
N LEU A 44 0.08 0.50 6.16
CA LEU A 44 -0.38 1.81 5.71
C LEU A 44 -1.00 2.53 6.90
N LEU A 45 -0.54 3.75 7.14
CA LEU A 45 -0.99 4.62 8.22
C LEU A 45 -1.04 6.08 7.74
N ASN A 46 -1.89 6.88 8.38
CA ASN A 46 -1.88 8.32 8.18
C ASN A 46 -0.57 8.90 8.75
N ALA A 47 0.21 9.57 7.90
CA ALA A 47 1.54 10.09 8.27
C ALA A 47 1.51 11.14 9.39
N VAL A 48 0.38 11.82 9.59
CA VAL A 48 0.20 12.83 10.64
C VAL A 48 -0.48 12.23 11.88
N GLN A 49 -1.32 11.21 11.71
CA GLN A 49 -2.08 10.56 12.77
C GLN A 49 -1.95 9.02 12.70
N PRO A 50 -0.84 8.42 13.18
CA PRO A 50 -0.55 6.99 12.98
C PRO A 50 -1.55 6.00 13.61
N SER A 51 -2.43 6.46 14.51
CA SER A 51 -3.53 5.64 15.02
C SER A 51 -4.52 5.26 13.91
N GLU A 52 -4.75 6.15 12.93
CA GLU A 52 -5.48 5.87 11.71
C GLU A 52 -4.63 5.01 10.77
N ARG A 53 -4.98 3.74 10.66
CA ARG A 53 -4.23 2.74 9.89
C ARG A 53 -5.16 1.84 9.10
N LEU A 54 -4.60 1.18 8.08
CA LEU A 54 -5.31 0.16 7.31
C LEU A 54 -6.02 -0.84 8.22
N ASN A 55 -7.32 -1.02 7.98
CA ASN A 55 -8.12 -2.09 8.55
C ASN A 55 -8.32 -3.17 7.49
N LEU A 56 -7.43 -4.17 7.48
CA LEU A 56 -7.54 -5.25 6.49
C LEU A 56 -8.82 -6.10 6.66
N PRO A 57 -9.24 -6.50 7.89
CA PRO A 57 -10.50 -7.22 8.08
C PRO A 57 -11.72 -6.50 7.49
N ASP A 58 -11.90 -5.22 7.80
CA ASP A 58 -13.04 -4.47 7.25
C ASP A 58 -12.88 -4.29 5.75
N THR A 59 -11.67 -3.96 5.27
CA THR A 59 -11.38 -3.83 3.83
C THR A 59 -11.81 -5.05 3.03
N LEU A 60 -11.56 -6.25 3.55
CA LEU A 60 -11.93 -7.52 2.94
C LEU A 60 -13.42 -7.82 3.08
N LYS A 61 -13.97 -7.65 4.30
CA LYS A 61 -15.38 -7.91 4.61
C LYS A 61 -16.32 -7.02 3.82
N GLY A 62 -16.07 -5.72 3.80
CA GLY A 62 -16.91 -4.73 3.10
C GLY A 62 -16.92 -4.91 1.58
N GLN A 63 -15.90 -5.57 1.04
CA GLN A 63 -15.78 -5.87 -0.39
C GLN A 63 -16.04 -7.33 -0.74
N TYR A 64 -16.51 -8.14 0.22
CA TYR A 64 -16.85 -9.55 0.04
C TYR A 64 -15.76 -10.37 -0.66
N THR A 65 -14.50 -10.13 -0.31
CA THR A 65 -13.35 -10.83 -0.88
C THR A 65 -12.39 -11.32 0.20
N ALA A 66 -11.62 -12.37 -0.09
CA ALA A 66 -10.47 -12.79 0.72
C ALA A 66 -9.13 -12.25 0.18
N LYS A 67 -9.13 -11.59 -0.99
CA LYS A 67 -7.93 -11.06 -1.66
C LYS A 67 -8.25 -9.79 -2.42
N LEU A 68 -7.42 -8.77 -2.25
CA LEU A 68 -7.52 -7.53 -3.01
C LEU A 68 -6.95 -7.70 -4.43
N THR A 69 -7.67 -7.10 -5.38
CA THR A 69 -7.36 -7.06 -6.81
C THR A 69 -7.58 -5.64 -7.34
N ALA A 70 -7.27 -5.41 -8.62
CA ALA A 70 -7.42 -4.10 -9.23
C ALA A 70 -8.87 -3.59 -9.13
N GLY A 71 -9.02 -2.30 -8.83
CA GLY A 71 -10.33 -1.64 -8.68
C GLY A 71 -10.93 -1.68 -7.28
N GLN A 72 -10.27 -2.32 -6.31
CA GLN A 72 -10.71 -2.38 -4.92
C GLN A 72 -10.08 -1.28 -4.07
N CYS A 73 -10.85 -0.81 -3.08
CA CYS A 73 -10.41 0.24 -2.17
C CYS A 73 -9.86 -0.35 -0.87
N VAL A 74 -9.11 0.44 -0.10
CA VAL A 74 -8.72 0.09 1.26
C VAL A 74 -9.45 0.99 2.25
N MET A 75 -9.78 0.43 3.42
CA MET A 75 -10.44 1.15 4.51
C MET A 75 -9.48 1.33 5.68
N VAL A 76 -9.64 2.41 6.42
CA VAL A 76 -8.86 2.72 7.62
C VAL A 76 -9.73 2.52 8.85
N ILE A 77 -9.11 2.24 10.00
CA ILE A 77 -9.78 2.50 11.26
C ILE A 77 -9.86 4.00 11.50
N GLU A 78 -11.00 4.45 11.98
CA GLU A 78 -11.18 5.77 12.57
C GLU A 78 -11.39 5.52 14.08
N GLU A 79 -10.57 6.16 14.92
CA GLU A 79 -10.83 6.17 16.36
C GLU A 79 -12.05 7.08 16.58
N VAL A 80 -13.13 6.53 17.14
CA VAL A 80 -14.32 7.29 17.56
C VAL A 80 -14.05 7.97 18.89
#